data_AF-A0A536CEJ8-F1
#
_entry.id   AF-A0A536CEJ8-F1
#
_cell.length_a   1.000
_cell.length_b   1.000
_cell.length_c   1.000
_cell.angle_alpha   90.00
_cell.angle_beta   90.00
_cell.angle_gamma   90.00
#
_symmetry.space_group_name_H-M   'P 1'
#
loop_
_entity.id
_entity.type
_entity.pdbx_description
1 polymer ?
#
loop_
_entity_poly.entity_id
_entity_poly.type
_entity_poly.pdbx_seq_one_letter_code
_entity_poly.pdbx_strand_id
1 'polypeptide(L)'
;MPCVRSSADPVLDVVRRHAEDEFAEELEQLAAVDSRARPPSWRLSPWAVTEYLLGTRLANGFEVSPKYIGDRHLVEVAVATLATDRALLLLGLPGVAKSWLAEHLAAAISGDSRLLVQGTAGTSEETIRYGWNYALLLAEGPSTRAIVASPIMLAMQSGRIARIEELTRIPSDVQDALITVLSEKTLP
;
A
#
# COMPACT_ATOMS: atom_id res chain seq x y z
N MET A 1 17.40 50.73 22.95
CA MET A 1 17.13 49.30 22.70
C MET A 1 16.10 49.19 21.59
N PRO A 2 16.46 48.74 20.37
CA PRO A 2 15.47 48.40 19.35
C PRO A 2 15.06 46.94 19.49
N CYS A 3 13.75 46.70 19.59
CA CYS A 3 13.14 45.38 19.49
C CYS A 3 13.18 44.93 18.02
N VAL A 4 14.06 43.98 17.71
CA VAL A 4 14.11 43.30 16.41
C VAL A 4 12.89 42.39 16.31
N ARG A 5 12.01 42.65 15.34
CA ARG A 5 11.00 41.69 14.91
C ARG A 5 11.71 40.55 14.18
N SER A 6 11.77 39.38 14.80
CA SER A 6 12.09 38.14 14.09
C SER A 6 10.77 37.50 13.63
N SER A 7 10.45 37.64 12.35
CA SER A 7 9.47 36.79 11.68
C SER A 7 10.18 35.50 11.29
N ALA A 8 10.15 34.51 12.18
CA ALA A 8 10.42 33.14 11.80
C ALA A 8 9.12 32.56 11.24
N ASP A 9 9.04 32.44 9.92
CA ASP A 9 8.05 31.58 9.29
C ASP A 9 8.25 30.16 9.85
N PRO A 10 7.20 29.49 10.34
CA PRO A 10 7.35 28.12 10.79
C PRO A 10 7.69 27.25 9.58
N VAL A 11 8.82 26.57 9.67
CA VAL A 11 9.19 25.48 8.76
C VAL A 11 8.02 24.51 8.75
N LEU A 12 7.28 24.47 7.63
CA LEU A 12 6.24 23.48 7.42
C LEU A 12 6.91 22.11 7.54
N ASP A 13 6.49 21.33 8.55
CA ASP A 13 6.79 19.91 8.66
C ASP A 13 6.61 19.30 7.27
N VAL A 14 7.72 18.87 6.67
CA VAL A 14 7.72 18.26 5.33
C VAL A 14 7.07 16.90 5.48
N VAL A 15 5.74 16.86 5.32
CA VAL A 15 5.00 15.61 5.22
C VAL A 15 5.53 14.89 3.99
N ARG A 16 6.15 13.72 4.23
CA ARG A 16 6.64 12.87 3.14
C ARG A 16 5.48 12.55 2.19
N ARG A 17 5.71 12.73 0.90
CA ARG A 17 4.75 12.35 -0.15
C ARG A 17 4.67 10.83 -0.25
N HIS A 18 3.54 10.32 -0.74
CA HIS A 18 3.40 8.89 -0.98
C HIS A 18 4.40 8.42 -2.05
N ALA A 19 4.81 7.15 -1.98
CA ALA A 19 5.81 6.61 -2.90
C ALA A 19 5.47 6.82 -4.40
N GLU A 20 4.20 6.70 -4.78
CA GLU A 20 3.74 6.95 -6.16
C GLU A 20 3.88 8.42 -6.59
N ASP A 21 3.83 9.37 -5.65
CA ASP A 21 3.96 10.81 -5.92
C ASP A 21 5.42 11.26 -5.83
N GLU A 22 6.19 10.69 -4.91
CA GLU A 22 7.61 10.99 -4.69
C GLU A 22 8.47 10.44 -5.83
N PHE A 23 8.18 9.24 -6.32
CA PHE A 23 8.96 8.53 -7.32
C PHE A 23 8.20 8.33 -8.65
N ALA A 24 7.27 9.24 -8.95
CA ALA A 24 6.45 9.20 -10.17
C ALA A 24 7.30 9.07 -11.44
N GLU A 25 8.35 9.89 -11.57
CA GLU A 25 9.23 9.87 -12.75
C GLU A 25 9.95 8.53 -12.92
N GLU A 26 10.49 7.97 -11.83
CA GLU A 26 11.16 6.66 -11.89
C GLU A 26 10.19 5.54 -12.31
N LEU A 27 8.97 5.55 -11.76
CA LEU A 27 7.91 4.60 -12.10
C LEU A 27 7.47 4.74 -13.57
N GLU A 28 7.34 5.96 -14.08
CA GLU A 28 7.01 6.24 -15.48
C GLU A 28 8.10 5.77 -16.44
N GLN A 29 9.37 6.06 -16.14
CA GLN A 29 10.51 5.63 -16.95
C GLN A 29 10.61 4.11 -17.00
N LEU A 30 10.44 3.43 -15.85
CA LEU A 30 10.39 1.98 -15.79
C LEU A 30 9.21 1.41 -16.59
N ALA A 31 8.02 1.97 -16.43
CA ALA A 31 6.82 1.51 -17.14
C ALA A 31 6.97 1.65 -18.67
N ALA A 32 7.67 2.69 -19.14
CA ALA A 32 7.90 2.94 -20.57
C ALA A 32 8.81 1.89 -21.22
N VAL A 33 9.76 1.32 -20.47
CA VAL A 33 10.70 0.31 -20.98
C VAL A 33 10.29 -1.13 -20.60
N ASP A 34 9.34 -1.29 -19.69
CA ASP A 34 8.85 -2.60 -19.23
C ASP A 34 7.95 -3.27 -20.28
N SER A 35 8.55 -4.17 -21.05
CA SER A 35 7.89 -5.00 -22.08
C SER A 35 7.54 -6.41 -21.62
N ARG A 36 7.80 -6.74 -20.36
CA ARG A 36 7.62 -8.10 -19.82
C ARG A 36 6.15 -8.35 -19.43
N ALA A 37 5.77 -9.61 -19.32
CA ALA A 37 4.41 -10.01 -18.93
C ALA A 37 4.06 -9.50 -17.52
N ARG A 38 2.83 -9.00 -17.37
CA ARG A 38 2.31 -8.45 -16.11
C ARG A 38 1.15 -9.32 -15.61
N PRO A 39 1.13 -9.70 -14.32
CA PRO A 39 -0.06 -10.30 -13.72
C PRO A 39 -1.29 -9.39 -13.86
N PRO A 40 -2.51 -9.93 -13.73
CA PRO A 40 -3.73 -9.13 -13.78
C PRO A 40 -3.69 -7.96 -12.79
N SER A 41 -4.13 -6.78 -13.25
CA SER A 41 -4.19 -5.53 -12.47
C SER A 41 -2.83 -4.91 -12.05
N TRP A 42 -1.70 -5.51 -12.43
CA TRP A 42 -0.38 -4.94 -12.14
C TRP A 42 0.00 -3.86 -13.16
N ARG A 43 0.52 -2.73 -12.66
CA ARG A 43 1.04 -1.64 -13.50
C ARG A 43 2.42 -1.95 -14.09
N LEU A 44 3.28 -2.60 -13.31
CA LEU A 44 4.63 -3.02 -13.70
C LEU A 44 4.75 -4.54 -13.68
N SER A 45 5.65 -5.11 -14.49
CA SER A 45 5.98 -6.54 -14.40
C SER A 45 6.73 -6.86 -13.10
N PRO A 46 6.72 -8.13 -12.64
CA PRO A 46 7.48 -8.54 -11.45
C PRO A 46 8.95 -8.12 -11.49
N TRP A 47 9.60 -8.20 -12.66
CA TRP A 47 10.98 -7.76 -12.81
C TRP A 47 11.13 -6.24 -12.69
N ALA A 48 10.23 -5.46 -13.28
CA ALA A 48 10.26 -4.00 -13.18
C ALA A 48 10.00 -3.53 -11.74
N VAL A 49 9.14 -4.22 -10.98
CA VAL A 49 8.94 -3.95 -9.54
C VAL A 49 10.23 -4.24 -8.74
N THR A 50 10.92 -5.35 -9.03
CA THR A 50 12.21 -5.67 -8.39
C THR A 50 13.29 -4.65 -8.76
N GLU A 51 13.36 -4.24 -10.03
CA GLU A 51 14.27 -3.20 -10.53
C GLU A 51 13.99 -1.83 -9.88
N TYR A 52 12.72 -1.49 -9.68
CA TYR A 52 12.30 -0.30 -8.92
C TYR A 52 12.81 -0.33 -7.47
N LEU A 53 12.60 -1.45 -6.77
CA LEU A 53 12.93 -1.57 -5.36
C LEU A 53 14.44 -1.62 -5.09
N LEU A 54 15.18 -2.34 -5.93
CA LEU A 54 16.61 -2.56 -5.75
C LEU A 54 17.48 -1.55 -6.50
N GLY A 55 16.85 -0.67 -7.28
CA GLY A 55 17.54 0.26 -8.17
C GLY A 55 18.10 -0.44 -9.41
N THR A 56 18.20 0.31 -10.49
CA THR A 56 18.77 -0.14 -11.75
C THR A 56 19.18 1.04 -12.60
N ARG A 57 19.98 0.79 -13.64
CA ARG A 57 20.21 1.76 -14.71
C ARG A 57 19.53 1.26 -15.98
N LEU A 58 18.58 2.05 -16.47
CA LEU A 58 17.83 1.73 -17.67
C LEU A 58 18.69 1.90 -18.93
N ALA A 59 18.30 1.24 -20.03
CA ALA A 59 19.03 1.29 -21.30
C ALA A 59 19.10 2.70 -21.90
N ASN A 60 18.14 3.56 -21.60
CA ASN A 60 18.14 4.98 -21.98
C ASN A 60 19.06 5.85 -21.11
N GLY A 61 19.77 5.25 -20.14
CA GLY A 61 20.71 5.91 -19.24
C GLY A 61 20.09 6.47 -17.96
N PHE A 62 18.77 6.43 -17.80
CA PHE A 62 18.08 6.87 -16.59
C PHE A 62 18.42 5.97 -15.39
N GLU A 63 18.63 6.58 -14.22
CA GLU A 63 19.02 5.87 -13.00
C GLU A 63 17.85 5.82 -12.02
N VAL A 64 17.43 4.61 -11.68
CA VAL A 64 16.40 4.33 -10.68
C VAL A 64 17.09 4.13 -9.35
N SER A 65 16.80 4.98 -8.38
CA SER A 65 17.46 4.91 -7.07
C SER A 65 16.95 3.70 -6.26
N PRO A 66 17.80 2.99 -5.50
CA PRO A 66 17.36 1.87 -4.68
C PRO A 66 16.47 2.34 -3.53
N LYS A 67 15.32 1.68 -3.34
CA LYS A 67 14.38 1.93 -2.22
C LYS A 67 14.59 0.97 -1.06
N TYR A 68 15.19 -0.19 -1.34
CA TYR A 68 15.50 -1.20 -0.36
C TYR A 68 16.99 -1.53 -0.41
N ILE A 69 17.66 -1.37 0.72
CA ILE A 69 19.07 -1.74 0.91
C ILE A 69 19.10 -2.99 1.78
N GLY A 70 19.36 -4.14 1.18
CA GLY A 70 19.35 -5.42 1.88
C GLY A 70 19.49 -6.60 0.93
N ASP A 71 19.05 -7.77 1.39
CA ASP A 71 19.09 -8.99 0.58
C ASP A 71 18.11 -8.91 -0.60
N ARG A 72 18.67 -8.95 -1.82
CA ARG A 72 17.91 -9.00 -3.08
C ARG A 72 16.91 -10.16 -3.07
N HIS A 73 17.28 -11.30 -2.51
CA HIS A 73 16.44 -12.49 -2.50
C HIS A 73 15.12 -12.24 -1.75
N LEU A 74 15.14 -11.44 -0.68
CA LEU A 74 13.93 -11.09 0.07
C LEU A 74 12.94 -10.32 -0.80
N VAL A 75 13.42 -9.35 -1.57
CA VAL A 75 12.58 -8.56 -2.49
C VAL A 75 12.01 -9.45 -3.59
N GLU A 76 12.82 -10.32 -4.18
CA GLU A 76 12.38 -11.26 -5.21
C GLU A 76 11.30 -12.23 -4.70
N VAL A 77 11.47 -12.76 -3.48
CA VAL A 77 10.46 -13.62 -2.83
C VAL A 77 9.17 -12.85 -2.55
N ALA A 78 9.27 -11.61 -2.06
CA ALA A 78 8.10 -10.77 -1.80
C ALA A 78 7.30 -10.49 -3.09
N VAL A 79 7.99 -10.11 -4.17
CA VAL A 79 7.38 -9.84 -5.47
C VAL A 79 6.78 -11.12 -6.07
N ALA A 80 7.49 -12.26 -6.01
CA ALA A 80 6.99 -13.53 -6.50
C ALA A 80 5.75 -14.01 -5.71
N THR A 81 5.72 -13.77 -4.39
CA THR A 81 4.56 -14.09 -3.56
C THR A 81 3.32 -13.34 -4.04
N LEU A 82 3.43 -12.02 -4.23
CA LEU A 82 2.33 -11.20 -4.71
C LEU A 82 1.92 -11.55 -6.15
N ALA A 83 2.89 -11.89 -7.01
CA ALA A 83 2.62 -12.28 -8.39
C ALA A 83 1.86 -13.61 -8.51
N THR A 84 1.90 -14.45 -7.47
CA THR A 84 1.16 -15.73 -7.39
C THR A 84 -0.16 -15.62 -6.63
N ASP A 85 -0.68 -14.40 -6.51
CA ASP A 85 -1.98 -14.13 -5.88
C ASP A 85 -2.02 -14.66 -4.43
N ARG A 86 -0.93 -14.49 -3.68
CA ARG A 86 -0.83 -14.81 -2.25
C ARG A 86 -0.65 -13.54 -1.42
N ALA A 87 -1.18 -13.55 -0.21
CA ALA A 87 -0.91 -12.50 0.75
C ALA A 87 0.56 -12.56 1.22
N LEU A 88 1.14 -11.38 1.44
CA LEU A 88 2.51 -11.20 1.92
C LEU A 88 2.49 -10.70 3.36
N LEU A 89 3.14 -11.42 4.27
CA LEU A 89 3.36 -10.98 5.64
C LEU A 89 4.83 -10.59 5.85
N LEU A 90 5.06 -9.32 6.18
CA LEU A 90 6.40 -8.80 6.49
C LEU A 90 6.61 -8.81 8.00
N LEU A 91 7.52 -9.65 8.48
CA LEU A 91 7.91 -9.76 9.89
C LEU A 91 9.34 -9.27 10.11
N GLY A 92 9.59 -8.63 11.25
CA GLY A 92 10.92 -8.15 11.62
C GLY A 92 10.88 -7.10 12.72
N LEU A 93 12.05 -6.75 13.25
CA LEU A 93 12.21 -5.75 14.31
C LEU A 93 11.65 -4.38 13.89
N PRO A 94 11.25 -3.51 14.84
CA PRO A 94 10.89 -2.12 14.54
C PRO A 94 12.03 -1.41 13.78
N GLY A 95 11.69 -0.56 12.82
CA GLY A 95 12.68 0.24 12.07
C GLY A 95 13.35 -0.46 10.86
N VAL A 96 13.04 -1.72 10.55
CA VAL A 96 13.64 -2.45 9.41
C VAL A 96 12.93 -2.22 8.06
N ALA A 97 12.44 -1.00 7.83
CA ALA A 97 11.81 -0.58 6.56
C ALA A 97 10.61 -1.43 6.06
N LYS A 98 9.89 -2.14 6.94
CA LYS A 98 8.74 -2.99 6.55
C LYS A 98 7.62 -2.18 5.90
N SER A 99 7.16 -1.12 6.57
CA SER A 99 6.10 -0.23 6.04
C SER A 99 6.55 0.48 4.77
N TRP A 100 7.84 0.87 4.70
CA TRP A 100 8.44 1.44 3.50
C TRP A 100 8.41 0.47 2.33
N LEU A 101 8.89 -0.76 2.50
CA LEU A 101 8.85 -1.78 1.46
C LEU A 101 7.40 -2.09 1.02
N ALA A 102 6.47 -2.21 1.97
CA ALA A 102 5.06 -2.44 1.68
C ALA A 102 4.42 -1.29 0.88
N GLU A 103 4.75 -0.04 1.22
CA GLU A 103 4.30 1.15 0.50
C GLU A 103 4.81 1.17 -0.94
N HIS A 104 6.11 0.93 -1.13
CA HIS A 104 6.73 0.90 -2.45
C HIS A 104 6.23 -0.27 -3.31
N LEU A 105 5.95 -1.44 -2.71
CA LEU A 105 5.30 -2.56 -3.41
C LEU A 105 3.90 -2.15 -3.89
N ALA A 106 3.08 -1.54 -3.02
CA ALA A 106 1.74 -1.09 -3.39
C ALA A 106 1.78 -0.01 -4.50
N ALA A 107 2.68 0.97 -4.39
CA ALA A 107 2.87 2.00 -5.40
C ALA A 107 3.32 1.41 -6.76
N ALA A 108 4.32 0.53 -6.77
CA ALA A 108 4.83 -0.05 -8.01
C ALA A 108 3.83 -1.00 -8.68
N ILE A 109 3.09 -1.78 -7.89
CA ILE A 109 2.17 -2.80 -8.39
C ILE A 109 0.81 -2.18 -8.76
N SER A 110 0.23 -1.38 -7.86
CA SER A 110 -1.15 -0.85 -8.01
C SER A 110 -1.20 0.62 -8.43
N GLY A 111 -0.10 1.37 -8.27
CA GLY A 111 -0.07 2.82 -8.51
C GLY A 111 -0.78 3.64 -7.43
N ASP A 112 -1.10 3.02 -6.29
CA ASP A 112 -1.81 3.63 -5.18
C ASP A 112 -1.42 2.88 -3.90
N SER A 113 -0.74 3.56 -2.99
CA SER A 113 -0.30 2.99 -1.72
C SER A 113 -1.19 3.37 -0.54
N ARG A 114 -2.28 4.11 -0.79
CA ARG A 114 -3.13 4.74 0.23
C ARG A 114 -4.19 3.82 0.82
N LEU A 115 -4.41 2.65 0.21
CA LEU A 115 -5.34 1.62 0.71
C LEU A 115 -4.71 0.90 1.92
N LEU A 116 -4.74 1.56 3.07
CA LEU A 116 -4.08 1.14 4.30
C LEU A 116 -5.07 1.06 5.46
N VAL A 117 -4.96 -0.01 6.24
CA VAL A 117 -5.53 -0.13 7.59
C VAL A 117 -4.39 -0.12 8.61
N GLN A 118 -4.42 0.85 9.52
CA GLN A 118 -3.51 0.88 10.66
C GLN A 118 -4.07 0.07 11.82
N GLY A 119 -3.38 -1.00 12.19
CA GLY A 119 -3.75 -1.87 13.30
C GLY A 119 -3.60 -1.17 14.65
N THR A 120 -4.70 -1.15 15.40
CA THR A 120 -4.77 -0.66 16.77
C THR A 120 -5.76 -1.49 17.58
N ALA A 121 -5.73 -1.37 18.91
CA ALA A 121 -6.70 -2.01 19.79
C ALA A 121 -8.15 -1.57 19.54
N GLY A 122 -8.36 -0.41 18.90
CA GLY A 122 -9.68 0.11 18.52
C GLY A 122 -10.11 -0.25 17.10
N THR A 123 -9.35 -1.08 16.39
CA THR A 123 -9.71 -1.50 15.03
C THR A 123 -10.94 -2.39 15.10
N SER A 124 -12.00 -2.01 14.40
CA SER A 124 -13.22 -2.80 14.28
C SER A 124 -13.21 -3.65 13.02
N GLU A 125 -14.08 -4.65 12.99
CA GLU A 125 -14.33 -5.47 11.82
C GLU A 125 -14.77 -4.65 10.59
N GLU A 126 -15.51 -3.56 10.80
CA GLU A 126 -15.96 -2.66 9.72
C GLU A 126 -14.79 -2.06 8.93
N THR A 127 -13.64 -1.82 9.60
CA THR A 127 -12.42 -1.31 8.97
C THR A 127 -11.73 -2.35 8.10
N ILE A 128 -11.96 -3.63 8.36
CA ILE A 128 -11.44 -4.75 7.55
C ILE A 128 -12.43 -5.11 6.43
N ARG A 129 -13.73 -5.14 6.72
CA ARG A 129 -14.79 -5.48 5.76
C ARG A 129 -15.41 -4.22 5.17
N TYR A 130 -16.52 -3.77 5.74
CA TYR A 130 -17.22 -2.55 5.39
C TYR A 130 -18.10 -2.14 6.57
N GLY A 131 -18.41 -0.85 6.66
CA GLY A 131 -19.37 -0.32 7.62
C GLY A 131 -20.71 -0.01 6.96
N TRP A 132 -21.65 0.45 7.78
CA TRP A 132 -22.95 0.93 7.32
C TRP A 132 -23.13 2.42 7.59
N ASN A 133 -23.62 3.14 6.59
CA ASN A 133 -24.20 4.46 6.79
C ASN A 133 -25.59 4.26 7.41
N TYR A 134 -25.66 4.34 8.73
CA TYR A 134 -26.89 4.08 9.48
C TYR A 134 -28.06 4.98 9.09
N ALA A 135 -27.81 6.22 8.67
CA ALA A 135 -28.87 7.11 8.22
C ALA A 135 -29.53 6.59 6.93
N LEU A 136 -28.71 6.21 5.94
CA LEU A 136 -29.21 5.60 4.70
C LEU A 136 -29.82 4.23 4.94
N LEU A 137 -29.21 3.42 5.82
CA LEU A 137 -29.72 2.10 6.16
C LEU A 137 -31.11 2.18 6.78
N LEU A 138 -31.37 3.13 7.67
CA LEU A 138 -32.68 3.33 8.29
C LEU A 138 -33.70 3.93 7.33
N ALA A 139 -33.26 4.82 6.43
CA ALA A 139 -34.16 5.52 5.50
C ALA A 139 -34.54 4.68 4.28
N GLU A 140 -33.60 3.92 3.72
CA GLU A 140 -33.74 3.22 2.43
C GLU A 140 -33.62 1.69 2.57
N GLY A 141 -33.27 1.18 3.75
CA GLY A 141 -32.98 -0.23 3.97
C GLY A 141 -31.58 -0.64 3.48
N PRO A 142 -31.23 -1.93 3.61
CA PRO A 142 -29.95 -2.46 3.16
C PRO A 142 -29.77 -2.28 1.65
N SER A 143 -28.74 -1.53 1.26
CA SER A 143 -28.41 -1.28 -0.14
C SER A 143 -26.92 -0.99 -0.29
N THR A 144 -26.39 -1.12 -1.51
CA THR A 144 -24.99 -0.77 -1.80
C THR A 144 -24.67 0.70 -1.50
N ARG A 145 -25.67 1.59 -1.62
CA ARG A 145 -25.56 3.01 -1.23
C ARG A 145 -25.37 3.21 0.28
N ALA A 146 -25.88 2.29 1.09
CA ALA A 146 -25.73 2.35 2.53
C ALA A 146 -24.40 1.75 3.01
N ILE A 147 -23.60 1.15 2.13
CA ILE A 147 -22.29 0.60 2.48
C ILE A 147 -21.24 1.71 2.55
N VAL A 148 -20.46 1.71 3.62
CA VAL A 148 -19.23 2.50 3.76
C VAL A 148 -18.05 1.56 3.49
N ALA A 149 -17.49 1.65 2.29
CA ALA A 149 -16.41 0.75 1.85
C ALA A 149 -15.12 0.99 2.66
N SER A 150 -14.54 -0.09 3.17
CA SER A 150 -13.21 -0.04 3.78
C SER A 150 -12.09 0.04 2.73
N PRO A 151 -10.84 0.38 3.12
CA PRO A 151 -9.69 0.29 2.23
C PRO A 151 -9.50 -1.11 1.61
N ILE A 152 -9.80 -2.17 2.36
CA ILE A 152 -9.70 -3.56 1.87
C ILE A 152 -10.77 -3.83 0.80
N MET A 153 -12.02 -3.41 1.05
CA MET A 153 -13.12 -3.56 0.08
C MET A 153 -12.83 -2.79 -1.21
N LEU A 154 -12.32 -1.57 -1.11
CA LEU A 154 -11.92 -0.77 -2.27
C LEU A 154 -10.79 -1.45 -3.05
N ALA A 155 -9.81 -2.03 -2.36
CA ALA A 155 -8.72 -2.77 -2.99
C ALA A 155 -9.21 -3.99 -3.75
N MET A 156 -10.10 -4.79 -3.14
CA MET A 156 -10.69 -5.98 -3.78
C MET A 156 -11.51 -5.60 -5.02
N GLN A 157 -12.33 -4.55 -4.94
CA GLN A 157 -13.14 -4.07 -6.06
C GLN A 157 -12.31 -3.54 -7.24
N SER A 158 -11.16 -2.91 -6.92
CA SER A 158 -10.30 -2.28 -7.93
C SER A 158 -9.09 -3.13 -8.34
N GLY A 159 -8.93 -4.32 -7.78
CA GLY A 159 -7.79 -5.20 -8.03
C GLY A 159 -6.45 -4.61 -7.58
N ARG A 160 -6.44 -3.86 -6.48
CA ARG A 160 -5.25 -3.19 -5.93
C ARG A 160 -4.73 -3.87 -4.68
N ILE A 161 -3.49 -3.56 -4.31
CA ILE A 161 -2.91 -3.97 -3.03
C ILE A 161 -3.50 -3.10 -1.92
N ALA A 162 -4.10 -3.77 -0.92
CA ALA A 162 -4.32 -3.19 0.39
C ALA A 162 -3.19 -3.56 1.35
N ARG A 163 -2.90 -2.68 2.31
CA ARG A 163 -1.92 -2.89 3.37
C ARG A 163 -2.61 -2.93 4.73
N ILE A 164 -2.15 -3.80 5.60
CA ILE A 164 -2.51 -3.79 7.02
C ILE A 164 -1.22 -3.66 7.81
N GLU A 165 -1.07 -2.55 8.51
CA GLU A 165 0.10 -2.30 9.35
C GLU A 165 -0.22 -2.59 10.81
N GLU A 166 0.81 -2.90 11.60
CA GLU A 166 0.65 -3.26 13.01
C GLU A 166 -0.43 -4.33 13.26
N LEU A 167 -0.51 -5.35 12.39
CA LEU A 167 -1.51 -6.44 12.47
C LEU A 167 -1.61 -7.05 13.87
N THR A 168 -0.48 -7.18 14.57
CA THR A 168 -0.42 -7.73 15.93
C THR A 168 -1.10 -6.86 17.00
N ARG A 169 -1.47 -5.63 16.67
CA ARG A 169 -2.23 -4.73 17.56
C ARG A 169 -3.74 -4.80 17.36
N ILE A 170 -4.20 -5.49 16.32
CA ILE A 170 -5.63 -5.71 16.06
C ILE A 170 -6.14 -6.80 17.02
N PRO A 171 -7.32 -6.65 17.63
CA PRO A 171 -7.96 -7.71 18.42
C PRO A 171 -8.08 -9.02 17.61
N SER A 172 -7.90 -10.18 18.26
CA SER A 172 -7.85 -11.48 17.56
C SER A 172 -9.16 -11.82 16.86
N ASP A 173 -10.30 -11.49 17.47
CA ASP A 173 -11.63 -11.64 16.89
C ASP A 173 -11.81 -10.81 15.61
N VAL A 174 -11.20 -9.62 15.56
CA VAL A 174 -11.20 -8.78 14.35
C VAL A 174 -10.22 -9.33 13.29
N GLN A 175 -9.09 -9.91 13.70
CA GLN A 175 -8.18 -10.58 12.77
C GLN A 175 -8.83 -11.77 12.06
N ASP A 176 -9.75 -12.48 12.71
CA ASP A 176 -10.47 -13.61 12.11
C ASP A 176 -11.30 -13.21 10.87
N ALA A 177 -11.73 -11.94 10.78
CA ALA A 177 -12.40 -11.42 9.58
C ALA A 177 -11.52 -11.49 8.32
N LEU A 178 -10.19 -11.50 8.47
CA LEU A 178 -9.25 -11.67 7.36
C LEU A 178 -9.29 -13.08 6.78
N ILE A 179 -9.72 -14.09 7.52
CA ILE A 179 -9.78 -15.47 7.02
C ILE A 179 -10.68 -15.54 5.79
N THR A 180 -11.86 -14.92 5.84
CA THR A 180 -12.80 -14.87 4.70
C THR A 180 -12.20 -14.11 3.53
N VAL A 181 -11.64 -12.92 3.80
CA VAL A 181 -11.00 -12.06 2.78
C VAL A 181 -9.86 -12.78 2.07
N LEU A 182 -9.04 -13.54 2.81
CA LEU A 182 -7.86 -14.22 2.26
C LEU A 182 -8.17 -15.57 1.61
N SER A 183 -9.19 -16.29 2.09
CA SER A 183 -9.52 -17.64 1.60
C SER A 183 -10.27 -17.61 0.28
N GLU A 184 -11.31 -16.77 0.20
CA GLU A 184 -12.20 -16.73 -0.95
C GLU A 184 -11.90 -15.56 -1.87
N LYS A 185 -11.23 -14.52 -1.34
CA LYS A 185 -11.01 -13.23 -2.04
C LYS A 185 -12.31 -12.61 -2.54
N THR A 186 -13.39 -12.93 -1.88
CA THR A 186 -14.74 -12.42 -2.12
C THR A 186 -15.23 -11.69 -0.89
N LEU A 187 -16.03 -10.65 -1.13
CA LEU A 187 -16.81 -10.01 -0.08
C LEU A 187 -18.12 -10.80 0.06
N PRO A 188 -18.56 -11.14 1.28
CA PRO A 188 -19.85 -11.80 1.49
C PRO A 188 -21.03 -10.91 1.10
#